data_AF-A0A9E1II56-F1
#
_entry.id   AF-A0A9E1II56-F1
#
_cell.length_a   1.000
_cell.length_b   1.000
_cell.length_c   1.000
_cell.angle_alpha   90.00
_cell.angle_beta   90.00
_cell.angle_gamma   90.00
#
_symmetry.space_group_name_H-M   'P 1'
#
loop_
_entity.id
_entity.type
_entity.pdbx_description
1 polymer ?
#
loop_
_entity_poly.entity_id
_entity_poly.type
_entity_poly.pdbx_seq_one_letter_code
_entity_poly.pdbx_strand_id
1 'polypeptide(L)'
;MISRQLLDLDRLYREADLAVLHGPVGAGVGFLLAGKPLLLVPLYTEQRMVARNLVGASLAIALFGEVTPNEMAHVLRILTTDSTISHAVGQFAARYSGYGPLTAAEKAAELILAAAQEKKPGQ
;
A
#
# COMPACT_ATOMS: atom_id res chain seq x y z
N MET A 1 -16.54 -0.71 -19.11
CA MET A 1 -15.88 -1.88 -19.74
C MET A 1 -14.85 -2.39 -18.75
N ILE A 2 -14.97 -3.64 -18.27
CA ILE A 2 -13.96 -4.26 -17.40
C ILE A 2 -13.06 -5.13 -18.29
N SER A 3 -11.74 -4.92 -18.24
CA SER A 3 -10.79 -5.75 -18.98
C SER A 3 -10.82 -7.18 -18.45
N ARG A 4 -10.82 -8.18 -19.34
CA ARG A 4 -10.73 -9.61 -18.97
C ARG A 4 -9.30 -10.12 -18.87
N GLN A 5 -8.32 -9.30 -19.24
CA GLN A 5 -6.92 -9.68 -19.19
C GLN A 5 -6.38 -9.48 -17.77
N LEU A 6 -5.74 -10.52 -17.23
CA LEU A 6 -5.01 -10.41 -15.98
C LEU A 6 -3.83 -9.46 -16.15
N LEU A 7 -3.62 -8.61 -15.15
CA LEU A 7 -2.49 -7.68 -15.12
C LEU A 7 -1.27 -8.37 -14.52
N ASP A 8 -0.10 -8.13 -15.13
CA ASP A 8 1.20 -8.47 -14.56
C ASP A 8 1.58 -7.40 -13.54
N LEU A 9 1.35 -7.69 -12.26
CA LEU A 9 1.60 -6.73 -11.19
C LEU A 9 3.08 -6.45 -10.99
N ASP A 10 3.96 -7.45 -11.17
CA ASP A 10 5.40 -7.27 -11.00
C ASP A 10 5.96 -6.28 -12.02
N ARG A 11 5.47 -6.38 -13.26
CA ARG A 11 5.78 -5.40 -14.31
C ARG A 11 5.25 -4.01 -13.94
N LEU A 12 4.00 -3.91 -13.50
CA LEU A 12 3.41 -2.62 -13.13
C LEU A 12 4.12 -1.95 -11.95
N TYR A 13 4.59 -2.70 -10.96
CA TYR A 13 5.36 -2.15 -9.84
C TYR A 13 6.66 -1.48 -10.28
N ARG A 14 7.29 -2.00 -11.35
CA ARG A 14 8.52 -1.43 -11.92
C ARG A 14 8.23 -0.22 -12.82
N GLU A 15 7.25 -0.35 -13.70
CA GLU A 15 7.04 0.60 -14.80
C GLU A 15 6.09 1.75 -14.49
N ALA A 16 5.13 1.58 -13.57
CA ALA A 16 4.16 2.64 -13.28
C ALA A 16 4.79 3.72 -12.38
N ASP A 17 4.32 4.95 -12.54
CA ASP A 17 4.70 6.07 -11.67
C ASP A 17 3.87 6.10 -10.37
N LEU A 18 2.60 5.68 -10.45
CA LEU A 18 1.65 5.61 -9.34
C LEU A 18 0.54 4.58 -9.62
N ALA A 19 -0.29 4.31 -8.63
CA ALA A 19 -1.48 3.49 -8.79
C ALA A 19 -2.76 4.19 -8.30
N VAL A 20 -3.83 4.09 -9.10
CA VAL A 20 -5.19 4.50 -8.71
C VAL A 20 -5.98 3.26 -8.34
N LEU A 21 -6.38 3.14 -7.07
CA LEU A 21 -6.99 1.94 -6.52
C LEU A 21 -8.24 2.26 -5.71
N HIS A 22 -9.21 1.36 -5.73
CA HIS A 22 -10.36 1.46 -4.82
C HIS A 22 -10.03 0.99 -3.40
N GLY A 23 -8.92 0.25 -3.22
CA GLY A 23 -8.53 -0.31 -1.92
C GLY A 23 -7.01 -0.31 -1.75
N PRO A 24 -6.51 -0.06 -0.53
CA PRO A 24 -5.07 0.04 -0.26
C PRO A 24 -4.37 -1.31 -0.04
N VAL A 25 -5.12 -2.40 0.18
CA VAL A 25 -4.58 -3.73 0.49
C VAL A 25 -4.36 -4.54 -0.80
N GLY A 26 -3.45 -5.52 -0.75
CA GLY A 26 -3.08 -6.32 -1.92
C GLY A 26 -2.16 -5.53 -2.83
N ALA A 27 -2.62 -5.16 -4.02
CA ALA A 27 -1.80 -4.47 -5.01
C ALA A 27 -1.21 -3.14 -4.49
N GLY A 28 -1.94 -2.41 -3.63
CA GLY A 28 -1.47 -1.13 -3.07
C GLY A 28 -0.20 -1.26 -2.22
N VAL A 29 -0.07 -2.33 -1.42
CA VAL A 29 1.15 -2.58 -0.65
C VAL A 29 2.33 -2.87 -1.57
N GLY A 30 2.11 -3.63 -2.65
CA GLY A 30 3.14 -3.90 -3.64
C GLY A 30 3.69 -2.62 -4.30
N PHE A 31 2.81 -1.68 -4.65
CA PHE A 31 3.23 -0.37 -5.16
C PHE A 31 4.02 0.43 -4.12
N LEU A 32 3.60 0.45 -2.85
CA LEU A 32 4.34 1.14 -1.79
C LEU A 32 5.72 0.52 -1.54
N LEU A 33 5.84 -0.81 -1.55
CA LEU A 33 7.12 -1.52 -1.44
C LEU A 33 8.04 -1.22 -2.63
N ALA A 34 7.47 -0.99 -3.81
CA ALA A 34 8.18 -0.55 -5.00
C ALA A 34 8.45 0.97 -5.06
N GLY A 35 8.10 1.71 -4.00
CA GLY A 35 8.35 3.15 -3.92
C GLY A 35 7.38 3.99 -4.76
N LYS A 36 6.16 3.48 -5.03
CA LYS A 36 5.16 4.14 -5.88
C LYS A 36 3.97 4.66 -5.04
N PRO A 37 3.61 5.95 -5.15
CA PRO A 37 2.51 6.52 -4.39
C PRO A 37 1.14 6.03 -4.87
N LEU A 38 0.14 6.19 -4.00
CA LEU A 38 -1.23 5.73 -4.26
C LEU A 38 -2.21 6.89 -4.33
N LEU A 39 -3.15 6.81 -5.28
CA LEU A 39 -4.43 7.49 -5.23
C LEU A 39 -5.52 6.48 -4.87
N LEU A 40 -6.22 6.72 -3.77
CA LEU A 40 -7.27 5.83 -3.27
C LEU A 40 -8.65 6.42 -3.52
N VAL A 41 -9.58 5.61 -4.05
CA VAL A 41 -11.01 5.95 -4.21
C VAL A 41 -11.86 4.89 -3.50
N PRO A 42 -11.94 4.93 -2.15
CA PRO A 42 -12.49 3.84 -1.37
C PRO A 42 -13.99 3.64 -1.54
N LEU A 43 -14.40 2.39 -1.79
CA LEU A 43 -15.80 2.01 -1.97
C LEU A 43 -16.46 1.59 -0.65
N TYR A 44 -15.70 0.93 0.22
CA TYR A 44 -16.21 0.36 1.47
C TYR A 44 -15.52 0.94 2.72
N THR A 45 -16.15 0.77 3.88
CA THR A 45 -15.72 1.37 5.15
C THR A 45 -14.32 0.93 5.56
N GLU A 46 -14.00 -0.36 5.42
CA GLU A 46 -12.69 -0.92 5.77
C GLU A 46 -11.58 -0.31 4.91
N GLN A 47 -11.85 -0.10 3.61
CA GLN A 47 -10.92 0.57 2.69
C GLN A 47 -10.69 2.02 3.10
N ARG A 48 -11.75 2.73 3.55
CA ARG A 48 -11.64 4.11 4.06
C ARG A 48 -10.77 4.19 5.30
N MET A 49 -10.91 3.25 6.24
CA MET A 49 -10.11 3.23 7.47
C MET A 49 -8.62 3.09 7.14
N VAL A 50 -8.25 2.14 6.28
CA VAL A 50 -6.85 1.96 5.89
C VAL A 50 -6.35 3.14 5.05
N ALA A 51 -7.18 3.68 4.15
CA ALA A 51 -6.82 4.87 3.37
C ALA A 51 -6.47 6.07 4.26
N ARG A 52 -7.23 6.32 5.34
CA ARG A 52 -6.93 7.40 6.29
C ARG A 52 -5.57 7.24 6.96
N ASN A 53 -5.18 6.00 7.31
CA ASN A 53 -3.86 5.74 7.88
C ASN A 53 -2.73 6.03 6.88
N LEU A 54 -2.90 5.63 5.62
CA LEU A 54 -1.90 5.89 4.58
C LEU A 54 -1.80 7.39 4.23
N VAL A 55 -2.93 8.10 4.20
CA VAL A 55 -2.95 9.56 4.04
C VAL A 55 -2.24 10.24 5.21
N GLY A 56 -2.50 9.83 6.46
CA GLY A 56 -1.82 10.36 7.64
C GLY A 56 -0.31 10.10 7.64
N ALA A 57 0.15 9.04 6.97
CA ALA A 57 1.56 8.72 6.78
C ALA A 57 2.19 9.36 5.52
N SER A 58 1.45 10.20 4.79
CA SER A 58 1.88 10.78 3.51
C SER A 58 2.25 9.75 2.42
N LEU A 59 1.65 8.56 2.47
CA LEU A 59 1.87 7.46 1.50
C LEU A 59 0.83 7.42 0.38
N ALA A 60 -0.28 8.14 0.55
CA ALA A 60 -1.37 8.17 -0.40
C ALA A 60 -2.15 9.49 -0.32
N ILE A 61 -2.91 9.80 -1.37
CA ILE A 61 -4.06 10.71 -1.30
C ILE A 61 -5.34 9.89 -1.48
N ALA A 62 -6.39 10.21 -0.73
CA ALA A 62 -7.68 9.54 -0.83
C ALA A 62 -8.78 10.54 -1.21
N LEU A 63 -9.60 10.17 -2.19
CA LEU A 63 -10.82 10.88 -2.58
C LEU A 63 -12.03 10.09 -2.09
N PHE A 64 -12.96 10.76 -1.42
CA PHE A 64 -14.14 10.14 -0.81
C PHE A 64 -15.42 10.69 -1.41
N GLY A 65 -16.42 9.82 -1.61
CA GLY A 65 -17.71 10.23 -2.16
C GLY A 65 -17.71 10.29 -3.69
N GLU A 66 -18.49 11.21 -4.24
CA GLU A 66 -18.49 11.46 -5.69
C GLU A 66 -17.20 12.17 -6.08
N VAL A 67 -16.47 11.59 -7.05
CA VAL A 67 -15.20 12.11 -7.54
C VAL A 67 -15.38 12.67 -8.93
N THR A 68 -15.04 13.94 -9.11
CA THR A 68 -15.07 14.60 -10.40
C THR A 68 -13.77 14.37 -11.19
N PRO A 69 -13.81 14.45 -12.54
CA PRO A 69 -12.60 14.39 -13.36
C PRO A 69 -11.56 15.46 -13.01
N ASN A 70 -11.99 16.66 -12.62
CA ASN A 70 -11.08 17.74 -12.24
C ASN A 70 -10.35 17.45 -10.93
N GLU A 71 -11.04 16.89 -9.93
CA GLU A 71 -10.41 16.49 -8.66
C GLU A 71 -9.40 15.37 -8.90
N MET A 72 -9.76 14.36 -9.70
CA MET A 72 -8.87 13.28 -10.11
C MET A 72 -7.61 13.83 -10.78
N ALA A 73 -7.76 14.70 -11.79
CA ALA A 73 -6.63 15.30 -12.50
C ALA A 73 -5.76 16.17 -11.58
N HIS A 74 -6.37 16.91 -10.65
CA HIS A 74 -5.64 17.71 -9.69
C HIS A 74 -4.78 16.86 -8.75
N VAL A 75 -5.34 15.78 -8.22
CA VAL A 75 -4.62 14.88 -7.31
C VAL A 75 -3.53 14.10 -8.04
N LEU A 76 -3.79 13.63 -9.26
CA LEU A 76 -2.76 12.97 -10.07
C LEU A 76 -1.56 13.88 -10.29
N ARG A 77 -1.80 15.17 -10.61
CA ARG A 77 -0.73 16.16 -10.71
C ARG A 77 0.06 16.26 -9.40
N ILE A 78 -0.60 16.43 -8.26
CA ILE A 78 0.07 16.47 -6.95
C ILE A 78 0.95 15.24 -6.75
N LEU A 79 0.43 14.03 -6.95
CA LEU A 79 1.18 12.78 -6.75
C LEU A 79 2.39 12.66 -7.68
N THR A 80 2.35 13.28 -8.86
CA THR A 80 3.47 13.29 -9.81
C THR A 80 4.45 14.44 -9.65
N THR A 81 4.09 15.51 -8.92
CA THR A 81 4.92 16.74 -8.82
C THR A 81 5.36 17.10 -7.41
N ASP A 82 4.66 16.63 -6.37
CA ASP A 82 4.98 16.93 -4.97
C ASP A 82 6.03 15.95 -4.43
N SER A 83 7.20 16.48 -4.08
CA SER A 83 8.31 15.68 -3.56
C SER A 83 8.07 15.11 -2.16
N THR A 84 7.10 15.64 -1.41
CA THR A 84 6.81 15.20 -0.03
C THR A 84 6.31 13.77 -0.02
N ILE A 85 5.36 13.46 -0.90
CA ILE A 85 4.75 12.14 -1.00
C ILE A 85 5.75 11.14 -1.57
N SER A 86 6.48 11.52 -2.62
CA SER A 86 7.50 10.63 -3.20
C SER A 86 8.61 10.33 -2.20
N HIS A 87 9.00 11.29 -1.37
CA HIS A 87 9.98 11.09 -0.30
C HIS A 87 9.46 10.14 0.79
N ALA A 88 8.24 10.34 1.29
CA ALA A 88 7.64 9.48 2.31
C ALA A 88 7.48 8.02 1.81
N VAL A 89 7.04 7.86 0.57
CA VAL A 89 6.94 6.54 -0.07
C VAL A 89 8.31 5.90 -0.28
N GLY A 90 9.32 6.68 -0.68
CA GLY A 90 10.70 6.21 -0.78
C GLY A 90 11.26 5.73 0.56
N GLN A 91 10.99 6.46 1.66
CA GLN A 91 11.36 6.02 3.01
C GLN A 91 10.63 4.74 3.42
N PHE A 92 9.35 4.61 3.09
CA PHE A 92 8.59 3.38 3.33
C PHE A 92 9.21 2.20 2.59
N ALA A 93 9.45 2.34 1.29
CA ALA A 93 10.07 1.29 0.47
C ALA A 93 11.45 0.88 1.02
N ALA A 94 12.29 1.86 1.40
CA ALA A 94 13.59 1.58 1.99
C ALA A 94 13.47 0.86 3.35
N ARG A 95 12.54 1.27 4.21
CA ARG A 95 12.29 0.63 5.51
C ARG A 95 11.87 -0.83 5.37
N TYR A 96 11.16 -1.17 4.31
CA TYR A 96 10.58 -2.49 4.07
C TYR A 96 11.21 -3.22 2.87
N SER A 97 12.41 -2.85 2.42
CA SER A 97 13.02 -3.35 1.18
C SER A 97 13.32 -4.86 1.16
N GLY A 98 13.38 -5.49 2.34
CA GLY A 98 13.52 -6.94 2.51
C GLY A 98 12.21 -7.65 2.88
N TYR A 99 11.10 -6.92 2.99
CA TYR A 99 9.83 -7.51 3.39
C TYR A 99 9.17 -8.21 2.19
N GLY A 100 8.90 -9.49 2.36
CA GLY A 100 8.14 -10.30 1.41
C GLY A 100 7.43 -11.48 2.09
N PRO A 101 6.75 -12.33 1.31
CA PRO A 101 6.00 -13.46 1.85
C PRO A 101 6.87 -14.41 2.69
N LEU A 102 8.09 -14.68 2.25
CA LEU A 102 9.01 -15.56 2.97
C LEU A 102 9.44 -14.97 4.31
N THR A 103 9.90 -13.71 4.33
CA THR A 103 10.30 -13.05 5.58
C THR A 103 9.13 -12.87 6.54
N ALA A 104 7.91 -12.67 6.03
CA ALA A 104 6.71 -12.63 6.84
C ALA A 104 6.42 -14.00 7.49
N ALA A 105 6.58 -15.10 6.74
CA ALA A 105 6.41 -16.46 7.24
C ALA A 105 7.48 -16.81 8.28
N GLU A 106 8.74 -16.45 8.04
CA GLU A 106 9.84 -16.60 9.01
C GLU A 106 9.52 -15.86 10.31
N LYS A 107 9.07 -14.60 10.21
CA LYS A 107 8.71 -13.82 11.39
C LYS A 107 7.54 -14.41 12.17
N ALA A 108 6.54 -14.93 11.46
CA ALA A 108 5.43 -15.63 12.08
C ALA A 108 5.89 -16.89 12.82
N ALA A 109 6.80 -17.68 12.22
CA ALA A 109 7.35 -18.88 12.83
C ALA A 109 8.14 -18.55 14.12
N GLU A 110 8.97 -17.50 14.11
CA GLU A 110 9.67 -17.01 15.31
C GLU A 110 8.70 -16.69 16.45
N LEU A 111 7.62 -15.96 16.15
CA LEU A 111 6.62 -15.56 17.16
C LEU A 111 5.89 -16.78 17.75
N ILE A 112 5.55 -17.76 16.92
CA ILE A 112 4.91 -19.02 17.36
C ILE A 112 5.84 -19.78 18.31
N LEU A 113 7.12 -19.92 17.95
CA LEU A 113 8.11 -20.62 18.77
C LEU A 113 8.33 -19.92 20.11
N ALA A 114 8.42 -18.58 20.12
CA ALA A 114 8.54 -17.79 21.34
C ALA A 114 7.33 -18.00 22.27
N ALA A 115 6.10 -17.88 21.74
CA ALA A 115 4.89 -18.08 22.52
C ALA A 115 4.76 -19.52 23.08
N ALA A 116 5.25 -20.53 22.35
CA ALA A 116 5.26 -21.91 22.82
C ALA A 116 6.25 -22.15 23.97
N GLN A 117 7.36 -21.39 24.02
CA GLN A 117 8.35 -21.46 25.09
C GLN A 117 7.86 -20.72 26.35
N GLU A 118 7.22 -19.57 26.20
CA GLU A 118 6.61 -18.80 27.31
C GLU A 118 5.46 -19.53 28.01
N LYS A 119 4.85 -20.52 27.34
CA LYS A 119 3.82 -21.40 27.92
C LYS A 119 4.37 -22.55 28.77
N LYS A 120 5.71 -22.69 28.89
CA LYS A 120 6.37 -23.68 29.76
C LYS A 120 6.85 -23.16 31.15
N PRO A 121 6.05 -22.43 31.95
CA PRO A 121 6.24 -22.37 33.39
C PRO A 121 5.13 -23.19 34.07
N GLY A 122 5.48 -24.38 34.55
CA GLY A 122 4.61 -25.23 35.38
C GLY A 122 3.69 -26.19 34.61
N GLN A 123 4.24 -27.34 34.21
CA GLN A 123 3.57 -28.60 34.52
C GLN A 123 3.72 -28.87 36.02
#